data_AF-A6Q9M6-F1
#
_entry.id   AF-A6Q9M6-F1
#
_cell.length_a   1.000
_cell.length_b   1.000
_cell.length_c   1.000
_cell.angle_alpha   90.00
_cell.angle_beta   90.00
_cell.angle_gamma   90.00
#
_symmetry.space_group_name_H-M   'P 1'
#
loop_
_entity.id
_entity.type
_entity.pdbx_description
1 polymer ?
#
loop_
_entity_poly.entity_id
_entity_poly.type
_entity_poly.pdbx_seq_one_letter_code
_entity_poly.pdbx_strand_id
1 'polypeptide(L)'
;MVAYFLLFIMFLILALLVYSENRTTKPHLKKEVPKPKIKKKTEKPVTPEETEAQAKEAKEELKEATELQKEKARQRAQREIRKKAKEKAAREASEAKEEAEKAAEKEAQRKALEETEAKRKAQKEKAARETAQAEAKKQAKEEAATTAKEAKALPAYPDFDHSRLVEMGLSDEEAKDFVKELISQIEEQLPLIEKALQEGDFHQMEQLTHSIKGSSTNIGTGGVADLLIDYNTYLKTGNDPILSKSYYEELKIQLERLKVQYL
;
A
#
# COMPACT_ATOMS: atom_id res chain seq x y z
N MET A 1 5.60 -12.12 3.88
CA MET A 1 6.57 -11.05 3.52
C MET A 1 6.47 -9.83 4.44
N VAL A 2 5.31 -9.16 4.53
CA VAL A 2 5.15 -7.91 5.33
C VAL A 2 5.48 -8.08 6.82
N ALA A 3 5.10 -9.22 7.43
CA ALA A 3 5.38 -9.49 8.84
C ALA A 3 6.88 -9.59 9.17
N TYR A 4 7.71 -10.14 8.27
CA TYR A 4 9.16 -10.27 8.47
C TYR A 4 9.88 -8.92 8.35
N PHE A 5 9.37 -8.03 7.51
CA PHE A 5 9.93 -6.68 7.34
C PHE A 5 9.76 -5.83 8.60
N LEU A 6 8.59 -5.91 9.26
CA LEU A 6 8.35 -5.20 10.52
C LEU A 6 9.23 -5.73 11.67
N LEU A 7 9.47 -7.04 11.72
CA LEU A 7 10.31 -7.67 12.74
C LEU A 7 11.79 -7.27 12.59
N PHE A 8 12.28 -7.14 11.35
CA PHE A 8 13.64 -6.66 11.06
C PHE A 8 13.86 -5.20 11.50
N ILE A 9 12.90 -4.31 11.26
CA ILE A 9 13.00 -2.89 11.69
C ILE A 9 13.08 -2.79 13.22
N MET A 10 12.31 -3.60 13.95
CA MET A 10 12.35 -3.63 15.42
C MET A 10 13.73 -4.01 15.96
N PHE A 11 14.40 -4.99 15.33
CA PHE A 11 15.74 -5.42 15.72
C PHE A 11 16.80 -4.33 15.51
N LEU A 12 16.68 -3.55 14.44
CA LEU A 12 17.61 -2.49 14.08
C LEU A 12 17.56 -1.32 15.08
N ILE A 13 16.36 -0.98 15.56
CA ILE A 13 16.15 0.06 16.59
C ILE A 13 16.79 -0.36 17.92
N LEU A 14 16.60 -1.61 18.34
CA LEU A 14 17.21 -2.14 19.57
C LEU A 14 18.74 -2.10 19.53
N ALA A 15 19.36 -2.45 18.39
CA ALA A 15 20.81 -2.40 18.22
C ALA A 15 21.38 -0.98 18.35
N LEU A 16 20.66 0.03 17.83
CA LEU A 16 21.08 1.43 17.93
C LEU A 16 21.00 1.99 19.36
N LEU A 17 20.00 1.57 20.13
CA LEU A 17 19.87 1.97 21.54
C LEU A 17 21.04 1.45 22.38
N VAL A 18 21.39 0.16 22.23
CA VAL A 18 22.52 -0.45 22.94
C VAL A 18 23.85 0.21 22.55
N TYR A 19 24.01 0.58 21.27
CA TYR A 19 25.24 1.24 20.81
C TYR A 19 25.42 2.66 21.40
N SER A 20 24.31 3.35 21.69
CA SER A 20 24.34 4.75 22.15
C SER A 20 24.81 4.92 23.60
N GLU A 21 24.60 3.93 24.47
CA GLU A 21 24.97 4.02 25.89
C GLU A 21 26.49 3.88 26.15
N ASN A 22 27.26 3.35 25.21
CA ASN A 22 28.63 2.93 25.47
C ASN A 22 29.73 3.99 25.20
N ARG A 23 29.40 5.29 25.05
CA ARG A 23 30.37 6.33 24.62
C ARG A 23 30.67 7.49 25.58
N THR A 24 30.19 7.52 26.81
CA THR A 24 30.36 8.70 27.68
C THR A 24 31.04 8.43 29.03
N THR A 25 32.35 8.17 29.03
CA THR A 25 33.20 8.43 30.22
C THR A 25 34.65 8.72 29.83
N LYS A 26 35.15 9.93 30.15
CA LYS A 26 36.59 10.25 30.22
C LYS A 26 36.91 10.85 31.60
N PRO A 27 38.07 10.54 32.22
CA PRO A 27 38.39 10.98 33.59
C PRO A 27 39.18 12.29 33.61
N HIS A 28 38.91 13.13 34.61
CA HIS A 28 39.63 14.38 34.90
C HIS A 28 40.83 14.14 35.83
N LEU A 29 42.04 14.56 35.41
CA LEU A 29 43.24 14.61 36.26
C LEU A 29 43.27 15.92 37.10
N LYS A 30 43.41 15.79 38.43
CA LYS A 30 43.75 16.88 39.37
C LYS A 30 45.28 17.06 39.46
N LYS A 31 45.78 18.30 39.38
CA LYS A 31 47.18 18.67 39.67
C LYS A 31 47.24 19.47 40.98
N GLU A 32 48.07 19.02 41.92
CA GLU A 32 48.41 19.69 43.18
C GLU A 32 49.45 20.79 42.98
N VAL A 33 49.37 21.86 43.79
CA VAL A 33 50.28 23.01 43.79
C VAL A 33 51.16 22.96 45.06
N PRO A 34 52.51 23.06 44.96
CA PRO A 34 53.40 23.02 46.11
C PRO A 34 53.62 24.40 46.78
N LYS A 35 53.71 24.41 48.12
CA LYS A 35 53.98 25.58 48.98
C LYS A 35 55.48 25.95 49.00
N PRO A 36 55.87 27.24 48.99
CA PRO A 36 57.26 27.64 49.16
C PRO A 36 57.67 27.79 50.64
N LYS A 37 58.89 27.35 50.97
CA LYS A 37 59.54 27.44 52.29
C LYS A 37 60.26 28.79 52.45
N ILE A 38 59.96 29.52 53.51
CA ILE A 38 60.62 30.78 53.90
C ILE A 38 61.91 30.45 54.66
N LYS A 39 63.08 30.88 54.14
CA LYS A 39 64.37 30.86 54.87
C LYS A 39 64.69 32.27 55.36
N LYS A 40 64.81 32.43 56.69
CA LYS A 40 65.35 33.61 57.37
C LYS A 40 66.82 33.80 57.01
N LYS A 41 67.21 35.00 56.56
CA LYS A 41 68.60 35.40 56.33
C LYS A 41 68.90 36.67 57.13
N THR A 42 70.04 36.63 57.80
CA THR A 42 70.54 37.52 58.85
C THR A 42 71.02 38.86 58.26
N GLU A 43 70.59 39.98 58.86
CA GLU A 43 70.96 41.35 58.49
C GLU A 43 72.41 41.67 58.87
N LYS A 44 73.12 42.33 57.94
CA LYS A 44 74.37 43.06 58.16
C LYS A 44 74.07 44.57 58.01
N PRO A 45 74.81 45.45 58.71
CA PRO A 45 74.54 46.89 58.70
C PRO A 45 74.92 47.50 57.34
N VAL A 46 73.95 48.17 56.72
CA VAL A 46 74.02 48.78 55.38
C VAL A 46 74.52 50.22 55.48
N THR A 47 75.38 50.62 54.54
CA THR A 47 75.97 51.95 54.40
C THR A 47 75.03 52.95 53.69
N PRO A 48 75.11 54.27 53.97
CA PRO A 48 74.12 55.29 53.51
C PRO A 48 73.99 55.48 51.99
N GLU A 49 74.94 55.00 51.18
CA GLU A 49 74.92 55.15 49.72
C GLU A 49 74.18 53.99 49.01
N GLU A 50 74.13 52.80 49.63
CA GLU A 50 73.33 51.66 49.14
C GLU A 50 71.83 51.88 49.37
N THR A 51 71.45 52.74 50.33
CA THR A 51 70.04 52.99 50.68
C THR A 51 69.31 53.82 49.63
N GLU A 52 69.99 54.71 48.90
CA GLU A 52 69.36 55.50 47.82
C GLU A 52 69.17 54.67 46.54
N ALA A 53 70.13 53.80 46.21
CA ALA A 53 70.00 52.85 45.10
C ALA A 53 68.85 51.86 45.34
N GLN A 54 68.77 51.27 46.55
CA GLN A 54 67.68 50.38 46.94
C GLN A 54 66.31 51.09 46.95
N ALA A 55 66.26 52.39 47.28
CA ALA A 55 65.03 53.17 47.24
C ALA A 55 64.54 53.48 45.81
N LYS A 56 65.44 53.60 44.83
CA LYS A 56 65.07 53.75 43.40
C LYS A 56 64.58 52.43 42.82
N GLU A 57 65.28 51.34 43.09
CA GLU A 57 64.89 49.99 42.67
C GLU A 57 63.52 49.60 43.26
N ALA A 58 63.31 49.83 44.57
CA ALA A 58 62.02 49.59 45.22
C ALA A 58 60.88 50.45 44.64
N LYS A 59 61.15 51.67 44.17
CA LYS A 59 60.14 52.52 43.50
C LYS A 59 59.79 52.00 42.10
N GLU A 60 60.75 51.44 41.38
CA GLU A 60 60.55 50.86 40.06
C GLU A 60 59.77 49.54 40.16
N GLU A 61 60.16 48.66 41.09
CA GLU A 61 59.41 47.43 41.43
C GLU A 61 57.98 47.73 41.87
N LEU A 62 57.77 48.79 42.66
CA LEU A 62 56.42 49.20 43.07
C LEU A 62 55.58 49.65 41.86
N LYS A 63 56.16 50.38 40.91
CA LYS A 63 55.48 50.80 39.67
C LYS A 63 55.11 49.58 38.81
N GLU A 64 56.05 48.66 38.60
CA GLU A 64 55.78 47.43 37.84
C GLU A 64 54.73 46.56 38.51
N ALA A 65 54.80 46.38 39.84
CA ALA A 65 53.79 45.66 40.61
C ALA A 65 52.40 46.29 40.49
N THR A 66 52.33 47.63 40.47
CA THR A 66 51.08 48.38 40.32
C THR A 66 50.49 48.23 38.91
N GLU A 67 51.31 48.31 37.87
CA GLU A 67 50.84 48.08 36.49
C GLU A 67 50.42 46.62 36.26
N LEU A 68 51.17 45.65 36.80
CA LEU A 68 50.79 44.24 36.76
C LEU A 68 49.46 43.98 37.49
N GLN A 69 49.21 44.66 38.62
CA GLN A 69 47.92 44.58 39.31
C GLN A 69 46.79 45.18 38.48
N LYS A 70 47.00 46.34 37.84
CA LYS A 70 46.00 46.97 36.95
C LYS A 70 45.70 46.08 35.74
N GLU A 71 46.71 45.47 35.12
CA GLU A 71 46.51 44.57 33.99
C GLU A 71 45.72 43.32 34.41
N LYS A 72 46.08 42.70 35.55
CA LYS A 72 45.32 41.57 36.11
C LYS A 72 43.87 41.96 36.41
N ALA A 73 43.62 43.17 36.91
CA ALA A 73 42.26 43.68 37.14
C ALA A 73 41.48 43.85 35.82
N ARG A 74 42.10 44.41 34.77
CA ARG A 74 41.50 44.52 33.43
C ARG A 74 41.21 43.14 32.81
N GLN A 75 42.15 42.19 32.91
CA GLN A 75 41.93 40.82 32.44
C GLN A 75 40.78 40.12 33.18
N ARG A 76 40.66 40.32 34.50
CA ARG A 76 39.53 39.79 35.29
C ARG A 76 38.20 40.42 34.86
N ALA A 77 38.16 41.74 34.68
CA ALA A 77 36.98 42.43 34.19
C ALA A 77 36.55 41.95 32.79
N GLN A 78 37.50 41.78 31.85
CA GLN A 78 37.22 41.24 30.52
C GLN A 78 36.73 39.78 30.57
N ARG A 79 37.30 38.95 31.45
CA ARG A 79 36.84 37.56 31.64
C ARG A 79 35.41 37.50 32.17
N GLU A 80 35.05 38.36 33.13
CA GLU A 80 33.69 38.47 33.66
C GLU A 80 32.70 38.93 32.58
N ILE A 81 33.04 39.95 31.79
CA ILE A 81 32.21 40.41 30.66
C ILE A 81 32.02 39.28 29.65
N ARG A 82 33.09 38.56 29.27
CA ARG A 82 33.01 37.43 28.33
C ARG A 82 32.20 36.28 28.91
N LYS A 83 32.29 36.01 30.21
CA LYS A 83 31.50 34.98 30.89
C LYS A 83 30.02 35.32 30.84
N LYS A 84 29.64 36.55 31.21
CA LYS A 84 28.25 37.04 31.13
C LYS A 84 27.71 37.04 29.71
N ALA A 85 28.50 37.43 28.72
CA ALA A 85 28.11 37.39 27.31
C ALA A 85 27.87 35.94 26.82
N LYS A 86 28.74 35.00 27.21
CA LYS A 86 28.56 33.57 26.89
C LYS A 86 27.32 32.98 27.57
N GLU A 87 27.07 33.34 28.82
CA GLU A 87 25.90 32.87 29.57
C GLU A 87 24.59 33.40 28.97
N LYS A 88 24.56 34.69 28.59
CA LYS A 88 23.43 35.30 27.87
C LYS A 88 23.18 34.60 26.53
N ALA A 89 24.23 34.42 25.72
CA ALA A 89 24.11 33.73 24.43
C ALA A 89 23.66 32.26 24.57
N ALA A 90 24.12 31.56 25.62
CA ALA A 90 23.69 30.19 25.89
C ALA A 90 22.21 30.12 26.30
N ARG A 91 21.72 31.10 27.07
CA ARG A 91 20.31 31.20 27.45
C ARG A 91 19.43 31.49 26.24
N GLU A 92 19.79 32.48 25.43
CA GLU A 92 19.06 32.82 24.19
C GLU A 92 19.04 31.63 23.21
N ALA A 93 20.15 30.90 23.06
CA ALA A 93 20.20 29.70 22.24
C ALA A 93 19.33 28.55 22.79
N SER A 94 19.25 28.41 24.11
CA SER A 94 18.38 27.40 24.75
C SER A 94 16.90 27.74 24.59
N GLU A 95 16.52 29.01 24.77
CA GLU A 95 15.15 29.49 24.60
C GLU A 95 14.70 29.34 23.13
N ALA A 96 15.55 29.72 22.17
CA ALA A 96 15.28 29.53 20.74
C ALA A 96 15.14 28.05 20.34
N LYS A 97 15.94 27.15 20.96
CA LYS A 97 15.83 25.72 20.71
C LYS A 97 14.52 25.14 21.27
N GLU A 98 14.11 25.55 22.47
CA GLU A 98 12.86 25.11 23.08
C GLU A 98 11.64 25.59 22.28
N GLU A 99 11.66 26.81 21.75
CA GLU A 99 10.58 27.34 20.91
C GLU A 99 10.48 26.60 19.57
N ALA A 100 11.63 26.28 18.94
CA ALA A 100 11.68 25.49 17.73
C ALA A 100 11.16 24.05 17.95
N GLU A 101 11.47 23.43 19.09
CA GLU A 101 10.99 22.09 19.44
C GLU A 101 9.48 22.08 19.66
N LYS A 102 8.93 23.08 20.38
CA LYS A 102 7.47 23.24 20.55
C LYS A 102 6.74 23.50 19.23
N ALA A 103 7.35 24.26 18.30
CA ALA A 103 6.78 24.49 16.98
C ALA A 103 6.75 23.20 16.15
N ALA A 104 7.84 22.43 16.16
CA ALA A 104 7.92 21.15 15.46
C ALA A 104 6.92 20.12 16.03
N GLU A 105 6.75 20.07 17.36
CA GLU A 105 5.79 19.18 18.00
C GLU A 105 4.34 19.53 17.61
N LYS A 106 3.98 20.83 17.61
CA LYS A 106 2.66 21.28 17.17
C LYS A 106 2.39 20.94 15.70
N GLU A 107 3.38 21.09 14.83
CA GLU A 107 3.24 20.73 13.42
C GLU A 107 3.06 19.21 13.23
N ALA A 108 3.81 18.40 13.98
CA ALA A 108 3.68 16.95 13.95
C ALA A 108 2.30 16.49 14.44
N GLN A 109 1.78 17.08 15.53
CA GLN A 109 0.44 16.79 16.04
C GLN A 109 -0.65 17.17 15.03
N ARG A 110 -0.50 18.30 14.33
CA ARG A 110 -1.46 18.72 13.29
C ARG A 110 -1.46 17.76 12.10
N LYS A 111 -0.29 17.34 11.62
CA LYS A 111 -0.16 16.35 10.54
C LYS A 111 -0.76 14.99 10.93
N ALA A 112 -0.55 14.55 12.17
CA ALA A 112 -1.14 13.31 12.67
C ALA A 112 -2.68 13.39 12.72
N LEU A 113 -3.24 14.51 13.18
CA LEU A 113 -4.69 14.73 13.19
C LEU A 113 -5.28 14.72 11.78
N GLU A 114 -4.68 15.46 10.84
CA GLU A 114 -5.10 15.49 9.43
C GLU A 114 -5.08 14.08 8.80
N GLU A 115 -4.04 13.28 9.08
CA GLU A 115 -3.96 11.89 8.59
C GLU A 115 -5.06 10.99 9.18
N THR A 116 -5.35 11.10 10.49
CA THR A 116 -6.42 10.31 11.12
C THR A 116 -7.81 10.67 10.59
N GLU A 117 -8.06 11.95 10.30
CA GLU A 117 -9.33 12.40 9.74
C GLU A 117 -9.50 11.91 8.29
N ALA A 118 -8.44 11.97 7.48
CA ALA A 118 -8.45 11.43 6.12
C ALA A 118 -8.74 9.92 6.10
N LYS A 119 -8.11 9.14 6.98
CA LYS A 119 -8.37 7.69 7.12
C LYS A 119 -9.82 7.42 7.53
N ARG A 120 -10.38 8.20 8.46
CA ARG A 120 -11.77 8.06 8.91
C ARG A 120 -12.76 8.38 7.79
N LYS A 121 -12.49 9.40 6.96
CA LYS A 121 -13.33 9.75 5.80
C LYS A 121 -13.30 8.64 4.74
N ALA A 122 -12.12 8.11 4.42
CA ALA A 122 -11.98 7.00 3.47
C ALA A 122 -12.70 5.72 3.94
N GLN A 123 -12.62 5.38 5.23
CA GLN A 123 -13.35 4.24 5.78
C GLN A 123 -14.87 4.42 5.72
N LYS A 124 -15.39 5.62 6.03
CA LYS A 124 -16.83 5.92 5.92
C LYS A 124 -17.32 5.80 4.48
N GLU A 125 -16.55 6.30 3.50
CA GLU A 125 -16.91 6.19 2.09
C GLU A 125 -16.91 4.73 1.61
N LYS A 126 -15.92 3.93 2.03
CA LYS A 126 -15.88 2.50 1.71
C LYS A 126 -17.10 1.75 2.26
N ALA A 127 -17.45 1.99 3.53
CA ALA A 127 -18.63 1.38 4.15
C ALA A 127 -19.95 1.80 3.45
N ALA A 128 -20.06 3.06 3.00
CA ALA A 128 -21.21 3.54 2.24
C ALA A 128 -21.31 2.85 0.86
N ARG A 129 -20.19 2.61 0.17
CA ARG A 129 -20.18 1.87 -1.10
C ARG A 129 -20.56 0.40 -0.93
N GLU A 130 -20.05 -0.27 0.12
CA GLU A 130 -20.37 -1.67 0.40
C GLU A 130 -21.84 -1.86 0.74
N THR A 131 -22.43 -0.95 1.52
CA THR A 131 -23.88 -0.97 1.83
C THR A 131 -24.74 -0.73 0.59
N ALA A 132 -24.39 0.26 -0.25
CA ALA A 132 -25.11 0.50 -1.51
C ALA A 132 -25.03 -0.69 -2.48
N GLN A 133 -23.87 -1.36 -2.60
CA GLN A 133 -23.74 -2.57 -3.42
C GLN A 133 -24.55 -3.75 -2.87
N ALA A 134 -24.63 -3.90 -1.55
CA ALA A 134 -25.42 -4.96 -0.93
C ALA A 134 -26.93 -4.75 -1.17
N GLU A 135 -27.42 -3.51 -1.07
CA GLU A 135 -28.81 -3.17 -1.37
C GLU A 135 -29.14 -3.40 -2.85
N ALA A 136 -28.26 -2.96 -3.77
CA ALA A 136 -28.45 -3.19 -5.21
C ALA A 136 -28.53 -4.69 -5.57
N LYS A 137 -27.67 -5.53 -4.97
CA LYS A 137 -27.73 -6.98 -5.14
C LYS A 137 -29.03 -7.59 -4.60
N LYS A 138 -29.55 -7.05 -3.50
CA LYS A 138 -30.81 -7.54 -2.91
C LYS A 138 -32.01 -7.21 -3.81
N GLN A 139 -32.06 -5.98 -4.34
CA GLN A 139 -33.11 -5.56 -5.27
C GLN A 139 -33.07 -6.37 -6.57
N ALA A 140 -31.89 -6.58 -7.17
CA ALA A 140 -31.75 -7.42 -8.36
C ALA A 140 -32.22 -8.87 -8.13
N LYS A 141 -32.02 -9.40 -6.92
CA LYS A 141 -32.47 -10.75 -6.55
C LYS A 141 -33.99 -10.84 -6.34
N GLU A 142 -34.63 -9.80 -5.80
CA GLU A 142 -36.09 -9.73 -5.68
C GLU A 142 -36.77 -9.58 -7.04
N GLU A 143 -36.21 -8.77 -7.94
CA GLU A 143 -36.75 -8.55 -9.29
C GLU A 143 -36.65 -9.81 -10.16
N ALA A 144 -35.55 -10.58 -10.04
CA ALA A 144 -35.39 -11.87 -10.70
C ALA A 144 -36.33 -12.97 -10.16
N ALA A 145 -36.79 -12.87 -8.91
CA ALA A 145 -37.73 -13.83 -8.33
C ALA A 145 -39.16 -13.62 -8.84
N THR A 146 -39.54 -12.39 -9.19
CA THR A 146 -40.88 -12.07 -9.71
C THR A 146 -41.08 -12.47 -11.17
N THR A 147 -40.03 -12.48 -11.99
CA THR A 147 -40.10 -12.86 -13.41
C THR A 147 -40.05 -14.38 -13.66
N ALA A 148 -39.71 -15.20 -12.65
CA ALA A 148 -39.66 -16.66 -12.76
C ALA A 148 -41.03 -17.37 -12.89
N LYS A 149 -42.16 -16.66 -12.75
CA LYS A 149 -43.51 -17.27 -12.82
C LYS A 149 -44.14 -17.33 -14.21
N GLU A 150 -43.48 -16.81 -15.24
CA GLU A 150 -43.98 -16.81 -16.62
C GLU A 150 -42.97 -17.46 -17.60
N ALA A 151 -42.34 -18.55 -17.17
CA ALA A 151 -41.50 -19.35 -18.05
C ALA A 151 -42.38 -19.97 -19.16
N LYS A 152 -42.39 -19.34 -20.35
CA LYS A 152 -42.93 -19.95 -21.57
C LYS A 152 -42.23 -21.29 -21.77
N ALA A 153 -42.99 -22.38 -21.74
CA ALA A 153 -42.48 -23.69 -22.07
C ALA A 153 -42.00 -23.70 -23.52
N LEU A 154 -40.76 -24.15 -23.73
CA LEU A 154 -40.21 -24.36 -25.06
C LEU A 154 -40.95 -25.50 -25.77
N PRO A 155 -41.00 -25.50 -27.12
CA PRO A 155 -41.54 -26.63 -27.87
C PRO A 155 -40.69 -27.89 -27.62
N ALA A 156 -41.30 -29.06 -27.76
CA ALA A 156 -40.57 -30.32 -27.73
C ALA A 156 -39.83 -30.51 -29.06
N TYR A 157 -38.51 -30.66 -29.00
CA TYR A 157 -37.66 -30.93 -30.16
C TYR A 157 -37.60 -32.44 -30.44
N PRO A 158 -37.71 -32.88 -31.71
CA PRO A 158 -37.54 -34.29 -32.07
C PRO A 158 -36.09 -34.73 -31.85
N ASP A 159 -35.80 -36.03 -31.95
CA ASP A 159 -34.41 -36.51 -31.86
C ASP A 159 -33.59 -36.07 -33.09
N PHE A 160 -32.27 -35.99 -32.92
CA PHE A 160 -31.38 -35.56 -33.99
C PHE A 160 -31.20 -36.67 -35.04
N ASP A 161 -31.22 -36.28 -36.31
CA ASP A 161 -31.03 -37.18 -37.45
C ASP A 161 -29.97 -36.66 -38.43
N HIS A 162 -28.98 -37.50 -38.77
CA HIS A 162 -27.90 -37.21 -39.71
C HIS A 162 -28.17 -37.74 -41.14
N SER A 163 -29.40 -38.18 -41.42
CA SER A 163 -29.84 -38.62 -42.75
C SER A 163 -29.43 -37.67 -43.88
N ARG A 164 -29.44 -36.35 -43.61
CA ARG A 164 -29.00 -35.32 -44.55
C ARG A 164 -27.58 -35.53 -45.08
N LEU A 165 -26.62 -35.97 -44.26
CA LEU A 165 -25.26 -36.25 -44.71
C LEU A 165 -25.20 -37.51 -45.59
N VAL A 166 -25.99 -38.52 -45.25
CA VAL A 166 -26.11 -39.74 -46.06
C VAL A 166 -26.73 -39.43 -47.42
N GLU A 167 -27.74 -38.55 -47.46
CA GLU A 167 -28.33 -38.03 -48.71
C GLU A 167 -27.32 -37.25 -49.55
N MET A 168 -26.32 -36.60 -48.93
CA MET A 168 -25.20 -35.95 -49.60
C MET A 168 -24.10 -36.92 -50.08
N GLY A 169 -24.28 -38.22 -49.85
CA GLY A 169 -23.39 -39.28 -50.35
C GLY A 169 -22.29 -39.71 -49.39
N LEU A 170 -22.37 -39.31 -48.11
CA LEU A 170 -21.47 -39.84 -47.08
C LEU A 170 -21.94 -41.22 -46.63
N SER A 171 -21.00 -42.05 -46.20
CA SER A 171 -21.33 -43.26 -45.45
C SER A 171 -21.89 -42.92 -44.07
N ASP A 172 -22.61 -43.87 -43.46
CA ASP A 172 -23.15 -43.74 -42.10
C ASP A 172 -22.02 -43.49 -41.08
N GLU A 173 -20.89 -44.16 -41.23
CA GLU A 173 -19.72 -44.01 -40.37
C GLU A 173 -19.09 -42.62 -40.49
N GLU A 174 -18.89 -42.11 -41.71
CA GLU A 174 -18.38 -40.76 -41.94
C GLU A 174 -19.34 -39.70 -41.39
N ALA A 175 -20.64 -39.87 -41.60
CA ALA A 175 -21.65 -38.95 -41.07
C ALA A 175 -21.61 -38.89 -39.53
N LYS A 176 -21.45 -40.03 -38.87
CA LYS A 176 -21.29 -40.10 -37.40
C LYS A 176 -20.04 -39.36 -36.93
N ASP A 177 -18.94 -39.38 -37.67
CA ASP A 177 -17.74 -38.64 -37.30
C ASP A 177 -17.95 -37.12 -37.38
N PHE A 178 -18.71 -36.61 -38.35
CA PHE A 178 -19.13 -35.20 -38.36
C PHE A 178 -20.03 -34.85 -37.16
N VAL A 179 -20.89 -35.76 -36.72
CA VAL A 179 -21.70 -35.54 -35.50
C VAL A 179 -20.83 -35.47 -34.25
N LYS A 180 -19.77 -36.27 -34.14
CA LYS A 180 -18.80 -36.19 -33.03
C LYS A 180 -18.05 -34.85 -33.02
N GLU A 181 -17.69 -34.34 -34.20
CA GLU A 181 -17.11 -33.00 -34.32
C GLU A 181 -18.09 -31.92 -33.85
N LEU A 182 -19.37 -32.02 -34.26
CA LEU A 182 -20.42 -31.11 -33.80
C LEU A 182 -20.59 -31.14 -32.28
N ILE A 183 -20.60 -32.32 -31.65
CA ILE A 183 -20.65 -32.47 -30.19
C ILE A 183 -19.51 -31.68 -29.55
N SER A 184 -18.29 -31.85 -30.06
CA SER A 184 -17.10 -31.18 -29.52
C SER A 184 -17.20 -29.66 -29.67
N GLN A 185 -17.66 -29.17 -30.83
CA GLN A 185 -17.91 -27.74 -31.07
C GLN A 185 -18.94 -27.15 -30.09
N ILE A 186 -20.04 -27.88 -29.82
CA ILE A 186 -21.05 -27.43 -28.86
C ILE A 186 -20.45 -27.35 -27.45
N GLU A 187 -19.68 -28.37 -27.02
CA GLU A 187 -19.03 -28.40 -25.71
C GLU A 187 -18.08 -27.23 -25.49
N GLU A 188 -17.29 -26.87 -26.49
CA GLU A 188 -16.37 -25.71 -26.43
C GLU A 188 -17.11 -24.39 -26.31
N GLN A 189 -18.28 -24.27 -26.93
CA GLN A 189 -19.06 -23.03 -26.97
C GLN A 189 -19.99 -22.86 -25.76
N LEU A 190 -20.46 -23.95 -25.13
CA LEU A 190 -21.31 -23.90 -23.94
C LEU A 190 -20.81 -22.99 -22.81
N PRO A 191 -19.53 -23.02 -22.38
CA PRO A 191 -19.05 -22.12 -21.33
C PRO A 191 -18.99 -20.65 -21.78
N LEU A 192 -18.80 -20.39 -23.08
CA LEU A 192 -18.81 -19.04 -23.63
C LEU A 192 -20.23 -18.46 -23.65
N ILE A 193 -21.21 -19.29 -24.04
CA ILE A 193 -22.63 -18.93 -24.01
C ILE A 193 -23.09 -18.68 -22.58
N GLU A 194 -22.67 -19.52 -21.61
CA GLU A 194 -23.01 -19.31 -20.19
C GLU A 194 -22.48 -17.98 -19.66
N LYS A 195 -21.24 -17.65 -20.01
CA LYS A 195 -20.63 -16.39 -19.61
C LYS A 195 -21.40 -15.20 -20.19
N ALA A 196 -21.70 -15.23 -21.49
CA ALA A 196 -22.49 -14.19 -22.14
C ALA A 196 -23.90 -14.06 -21.53
N LEU A 197 -24.52 -15.19 -21.15
CA LEU A 197 -25.81 -15.21 -20.46
C LEU A 197 -25.74 -14.54 -19.07
N GLN A 198 -24.68 -14.81 -18.30
CA GLN A 198 -24.45 -14.19 -16.99
C GLN A 198 -24.21 -12.68 -17.09
N GLU A 199 -23.53 -12.25 -18.16
CA GLU A 199 -23.25 -10.84 -18.46
C GLU A 199 -24.46 -10.12 -19.09
N GLY A 200 -25.49 -10.86 -19.52
CA GLY A 200 -26.65 -10.32 -20.25
C GLY A 200 -26.30 -9.85 -21.67
N ASP A 201 -25.23 -10.38 -22.26
CA ASP A 201 -24.76 -10.02 -23.61
C ASP A 201 -25.44 -10.89 -24.68
N PHE A 202 -26.65 -10.48 -25.06
CA PHE A 202 -27.45 -11.16 -26.09
C PHE A 202 -26.78 -11.16 -27.47
N HIS A 203 -25.98 -10.14 -27.78
CA HIS A 203 -25.29 -10.09 -29.06
C HIS A 203 -24.18 -11.14 -29.13
N GLN A 204 -23.40 -11.29 -28.07
CA GLN A 204 -22.39 -12.33 -27.99
C GLN A 204 -23.03 -13.73 -28.01
N MET A 205 -24.14 -13.94 -27.28
CA MET A 205 -24.88 -15.21 -27.36
C MET A 205 -25.37 -15.51 -28.79
N GLU A 206 -25.88 -14.49 -29.51
CA GLU A 206 -26.33 -14.64 -30.90
C GLU A 206 -25.19 -15.09 -31.81
N GLN A 207 -24.02 -14.47 -31.71
CA GLN A 207 -22.86 -14.84 -32.52
C GLN A 207 -22.38 -16.27 -32.25
N LEU A 208 -22.27 -16.65 -30.97
CA LEU A 208 -21.83 -17.99 -30.56
C LEU A 208 -22.82 -19.06 -31.06
N THR A 209 -24.12 -18.85 -30.83
CA THR A 209 -25.17 -19.77 -31.30
C THR A 209 -25.27 -19.80 -32.83
N HIS A 210 -25.03 -18.69 -33.51
CA HIS A 210 -25.03 -18.62 -34.98
C HIS A 210 -23.98 -19.54 -35.60
N SER A 211 -22.78 -19.56 -35.03
CA SER A 211 -21.67 -20.41 -35.50
C SER A 211 -22.05 -21.90 -35.45
N ILE A 212 -22.53 -22.37 -34.29
CA ILE A 212 -22.93 -23.76 -34.08
C ILE A 212 -24.16 -24.14 -34.91
N LYS A 213 -25.12 -23.21 -35.06
CA LYS A 213 -26.28 -23.39 -35.92
C LYS A 213 -25.84 -23.67 -37.37
N GLY A 214 -24.80 -22.97 -37.86
CA GLY A 214 -24.24 -23.19 -39.18
C GLY A 214 -23.76 -24.63 -39.38
N SER A 215 -23.03 -25.19 -38.41
CA SER A 215 -22.59 -26.58 -38.45
C SER A 215 -23.76 -27.56 -38.33
N SER A 216 -24.58 -27.43 -37.29
CA SER A 216 -25.67 -28.38 -36.97
C SER A 216 -26.71 -28.50 -38.08
N THR A 217 -27.11 -27.40 -38.71
CA THR A 217 -28.11 -27.41 -39.79
C THR A 217 -27.59 -28.00 -41.09
N ASN A 218 -26.27 -27.99 -41.32
CA ASN A 218 -25.64 -28.66 -42.46
C ASN A 218 -25.49 -30.18 -42.23
N ILE A 219 -25.27 -30.59 -40.98
CA ILE A 219 -25.04 -32.00 -40.59
C ILE A 219 -26.35 -32.78 -40.48
N GLY A 220 -27.42 -32.18 -39.97
CA GLY A 220 -28.64 -32.93 -39.70
C GLY A 220 -29.88 -32.07 -39.53
N THR A 221 -30.94 -32.73 -39.04
CA THR A 221 -32.24 -32.12 -38.73
C THR A 221 -32.72 -32.59 -37.36
N GLY A 222 -33.68 -31.86 -36.77
CA GLY A 222 -34.19 -32.19 -35.44
C GLY A 222 -33.24 -31.84 -34.31
N GLY A 223 -33.63 -32.20 -33.08
CA GLY A 223 -32.85 -32.07 -31.86
C GLY A 223 -32.16 -30.72 -31.71
N VAL A 224 -30.83 -30.77 -31.69
CA VAL A 224 -29.98 -29.60 -31.51
C VAL A 224 -30.05 -28.60 -32.68
N ALA A 225 -30.30 -29.06 -33.91
CA ALA A 225 -30.35 -28.17 -35.08
C ALA A 225 -31.58 -27.24 -35.02
N ASP A 226 -32.76 -27.83 -34.77
CA ASP A 226 -34.02 -27.07 -34.66
C ASP A 226 -34.00 -26.14 -33.45
N LEU A 227 -33.48 -26.62 -32.32
CA LEU A 227 -33.28 -25.80 -31.12
C LEU A 227 -32.38 -24.59 -31.40
N LEU A 228 -31.25 -24.77 -32.10
CA LEU A 228 -30.33 -23.67 -32.40
C LEU A 228 -30.90 -22.67 -33.40
N ILE A 229 -31.79 -23.11 -34.31
CA ILE A 229 -32.55 -22.21 -35.18
C ILE A 229 -33.47 -21.32 -34.34
N ASP A 230 -34.27 -21.91 -33.46
CA ASP A 230 -35.19 -21.17 -32.60
C ASP A 230 -34.44 -20.25 -31.64
N TYR A 231 -33.40 -20.77 -30.99
CA TYR A 231 -32.63 -20.01 -30.01
C TYR A 231 -31.94 -18.81 -30.67
N ASN A 232 -31.29 -18.99 -31.82
CA ASN A 232 -30.66 -17.88 -32.55
C ASN A 232 -31.70 -16.88 -33.07
N THR A 233 -32.87 -17.34 -33.52
CA THR A 233 -33.97 -16.46 -33.96
C THR A 233 -34.50 -15.62 -32.80
N TYR A 234 -34.64 -16.25 -31.64
CA TYR A 234 -35.00 -15.57 -30.40
C TYR A 234 -33.95 -14.53 -30.02
N LEU A 235 -32.66 -14.87 -29.98
CA LEU A 235 -31.59 -13.94 -29.60
C LEU A 235 -31.46 -12.72 -30.52
N LYS A 236 -31.92 -12.81 -31.78
CA LYS A 236 -31.97 -11.65 -32.70
C LYS A 236 -33.08 -10.65 -32.37
N THR A 237 -34.14 -11.08 -31.71
CA THR A 237 -35.38 -10.30 -31.56
C THR A 237 -35.80 -10.08 -30.10
N GLY A 238 -35.34 -10.92 -29.19
CA GLY A 238 -35.71 -10.94 -27.77
C GLY A 238 -34.54 -10.67 -26.85
N ASN A 239 -34.84 -10.07 -25.70
CA ASN A 239 -33.88 -9.71 -24.65
C ASN A 239 -34.33 -10.22 -23.26
N ASP A 240 -35.19 -11.24 -23.21
CA ASP A 240 -35.63 -11.84 -21.94
C ASP A 240 -34.58 -12.88 -21.47
N PRO A 241 -33.87 -12.61 -20.36
CA PRO A 241 -32.83 -13.49 -19.86
C PRO A 241 -33.38 -14.84 -19.37
N ILE A 242 -34.65 -14.91 -18.96
CA ILE A 242 -35.26 -16.16 -18.47
C ILE A 242 -35.51 -17.12 -19.62
N LEU A 243 -36.08 -16.61 -20.72
CA LEU A 243 -36.30 -17.41 -21.91
C LEU A 243 -34.96 -17.82 -22.54
N SER A 244 -33.96 -16.92 -22.57
CA SER A 244 -32.61 -17.26 -23.04
C SER A 244 -31.97 -18.37 -22.20
N LYS A 245 -32.12 -18.29 -20.88
CA LYS A 245 -31.64 -19.34 -19.98
C LYS A 245 -32.35 -20.67 -20.22
N SER A 246 -33.65 -20.63 -20.49
CA SER A 246 -34.43 -21.85 -20.78
C SER A 246 -33.92 -22.54 -22.04
N TYR A 247 -33.63 -21.78 -23.11
CA TYR A 247 -33.01 -22.31 -24.32
C TYR A 247 -31.62 -22.89 -24.07
N TYR A 248 -30.80 -22.22 -23.24
CA TYR A 248 -29.48 -22.71 -22.87
C TYR A 248 -29.52 -24.03 -22.09
N GLU A 249 -30.45 -24.19 -21.16
CA GLU A 249 -30.63 -25.47 -20.44
C GLU A 249 -31.14 -26.57 -21.37
N GLU A 250 -32.08 -26.27 -22.28
CA GLU A 250 -32.53 -27.22 -23.29
C GLU A 250 -31.38 -27.64 -24.22
N LEU A 251 -30.46 -26.73 -24.56
CA LEU A 251 -29.27 -27.04 -25.35
C LEU A 251 -28.36 -28.06 -24.66
N LYS A 252 -28.20 -27.98 -23.33
CA LYS A 252 -27.48 -29.01 -22.57
C LYS A 252 -28.19 -30.36 -22.63
N ILE A 253 -29.51 -30.36 -22.49
CA ILE A 253 -30.31 -31.60 -22.55
C ILE A 253 -30.17 -32.26 -23.93
N GLN A 254 -30.31 -31.48 -25.01
CA GLN A 254 -30.16 -31.98 -26.37
C GLN A 254 -28.73 -32.45 -26.66
N LEU A 255 -27.71 -31.77 -26.13
CA LEU A 255 -26.33 -32.23 -26.24
C LEU A 255 -26.12 -33.60 -25.59
N GLU A 256 -26.65 -33.82 -24.38
CA GLU A 256 -26.52 -35.12 -23.70
C GLU A 256 -27.27 -36.22 -24.46
N ARG A 257 -28.44 -35.93 -25.04
CA ARG A 257 -29.14 -36.88 -25.92
C ARG A 257 -28.31 -37.21 -27.16
N LEU A 258 -27.71 -36.20 -27.78
CA LEU A 258 -26.86 -36.37 -28.95
C LEU A 258 -25.64 -37.24 -28.64
N LYS A 259 -25.01 -37.05 -27.48
CA LYS A 259 -23.91 -37.91 -27.01
C LYS A 259 -24.37 -39.35 -26.85
N VAL A 260 -25.47 -39.60 -26.17
CA VAL A 260 -26.01 -40.97 -25.98
C VAL A 260 -26.31 -41.66 -27.32
N GLN A 261 -26.68 -40.90 -28.35
CA GLN A 261 -27.01 -41.44 -29.66
C GLN A 261 -25.78 -41.79 -30.52
N TYR A 262 -24.63 -41.10 -30.31
CA TYR A 262 -23.49 -41.15 -31.24
C TYR A 262 -22.12 -41.44 -30.63
N LEU A 263 -22.00 -41.47 -29.30
CA LEU A 263 -20.79 -41.85 -28.55
C LEU A 263 -21.04 -43.14 -27.75
#